data_AF-A0A917NJE0-F1
#
_entry.id   AF-A0A917NJE0-F1
#
_cell.length_a   1.000
_cell.length_b   1.000
_cell.length_c   1.000
_cell.angle_alpha   90.00
_cell.angle_beta   90.00
_cell.angle_gamma   90.00
#
_symmetry.space_group_name_H-M   'P 1'
#
loop_
_entity.id
_entity.type
_entity.pdbx_description
1 polymer ?
#
loop_
_entity_poly.entity_id
_entity_poly.type
_entity_poly.pdbx_seq_one_letter_code
_entity_poly.pdbx_strand_id
1 'polypeptide(L)'
;MADIEEPDLGDPWDADGLALDRLDPLPKLPYPYPDGWMRPIELRILYTLARRTAGPVLEVGSWIGRSSSAIAAGLRDGGRHPAPVFDIVDFGPCSATEWQERFGQKLNLDNAGGSVAAAVFHPGGSIAVLIENLRRNALLGQVNGILRGDLLTAPLGRRYGMIFCDAVHGAAEAARTMPRIAELAADQALLIFDDVSTEAFADDICAYLKPVRRFLLAAASGQGKLLVVEHNATRVGGAAKAELKPVADRMLPRRAPPPEAAAERRAAASAIWRDALAEHGIERAVIVASTFRSGSTYVSSLLRENGMPGLDLERFAEAWRHITAPPGEAFATFLRDVFAGAQDGCFASKVMWPHIARLAEATGHGRDQAAAFAALFGPTQWVQVRRADKVDQAISFWRAKNSGRWHVYAQGAEPELDYDFKAIREALHEIELHDRLWDDFFACAGIMPFHVTYEEMEADPAASMGRLLGELGLSVAAPVLRVSLRRQRDAYSATLRERFLGDFYRL
;
A
#
# COMPACT_ATOMS: atom_id res chain seq x y z
N MET A 1 12.72 23.92 22.87
CA MET A 1 14.00 23.88 23.61
C MET A 1 13.68 24.21 25.06
N ALA A 2 14.36 23.56 26.00
CA ALA A 2 14.09 23.37 27.45
C ALA A 2 13.35 22.05 27.74
N ASP A 3 13.81 21.11 28.57
CA ASP A 3 15.05 20.94 29.35
C ASP A 3 15.27 19.43 29.53
N ILE A 4 16.48 18.90 29.29
CA ILE A 4 17.04 17.75 30.04
C ILE A 4 18.56 17.93 30.01
N GLU A 5 19.16 17.99 31.21
CA GLU A 5 20.61 17.93 31.43
C GLU A 5 21.23 16.74 30.69
N GLU A 6 22.31 16.99 29.95
CA GLU A 6 23.07 15.95 29.24
C GLU A 6 23.69 14.99 30.28
N PRO A 7 23.38 13.68 30.25
CA PRO A 7 24.04 12.73 31.13
C PRO A 7 25.46 12.51 30.62
N ASP A 8 26.44 12.57 31.52
CA ASP A 8 27.81 12.11 31.28
C ASP A 8 27.78 10.58 31.09
N LEU A 9 27.96 10.10 29.86
CA LEU A 9 27.86 8.69 29.49
C LEU A 9 29.21 8.21 28.95
N GLY A 10 30.04 7.67 29.85
CA GLY A 10 31.15 6.79 29.50
C GLY A 10 30.71 5.55 28.71
N ASP A 11 31.70 4.87 28.12
CA ASP A 11 31.63 4.12 26.85
C ASP A 11 30.37 3.23 26.60
N PRO A 12 29.52 3.61 25.62
CA PRO A 12 28.34 2.85 25.20
C PRO A 12 28.30 2.41 23.72
N TRP A 13 29.30 2.61 22.85
CA TRP A 13 30.42 1.69 22.66
C TRP A 13 31.14 1.93 21.31
N ASP A 14 32.46 2.14 21.24
CA ASP A 14 33.25 2.30 20.00
C ASP A 14 34.03 1.01 19.60
N ALA A 15 34.85 0.91 18.53
CA ALA A 15 35.10 1.76 17.36
C ALA A 15 34.54 1.03 16.11
N ASP A 16 33.43 1.37 15.45
CA ASP A 16 32.55 2.55 15.45
C ASP A 16 31.09 2.18 15.82
N GLY A 17 30.86 1.65 17.03
CA GLY A 17 29.51 1.34 17.54
C GLY A 17 28.70 2.56 18.04
N LEU A 18 27.73 2.35 18.94
CA LEU A 18 26.79 3.37 19.45
C LEU A 18 27.47 4.34 20.43
N ALA A 19 28.02 5.47 19.99
CA ALA A 19 28.54 6.49 20.91
C ALA A 19 27.49 7.57 21.22
N LEU A 20 27.04 7.67 22.48
CA LEU A 20 25.90 8.51 22.88
C LEU A 20 26.21 10.03 22.84
N ASP A 21 27.47 10.38 23.09
CA ASP A 21 28.03 11.73 22.91
C ASP A 21 28.12 12.13 21.42
N ARG A 22 28.13 11.15 20.51
CA ARG A 22 28.21 11.32 19.05
C ARG A 22 26.91 10.94 18.34
N LEU A 23 25.75 11.02 19.01
CA LEU A 23 24.45 10.86 18.36
C LEU A 23 24.19 12.00 17.40
N ASP A 24 23.85 11.64 16.16
CA ASP A 24 23.46 12.61 15.15
C ASP A 24 22.22 13.41 15.62
N PRO A 25 22.13 14.72 15.31
CA PRO A 25 20.94 15.50 15.63
C PRO A 25 19.76 14.98 14.81
N LEU A 26 18.58 14.90 15.41
CA LEU A 26 17.35 14.57 14.68
C LEU A 26 17.13 15.61 13.57
N PRO A 27 16.93 15.18 12.32
CA PRO A 27 16.70 16.11 11.23
C PRO A 27 15.34 16.80 11.41
N LYS A 28 15.28 18.07 11.03
CA LYS A 28 13.99 18.76 10.89
C LYS A 28 13.28 18.19 9.67
N LEU A 29 12.13 17.57 9.90
CA LEU A 29 11.26 17.08 8.83
C LEU A 29 10.32 18.20 8.34
N PRO A 30 9.71 18.06 7.14
CA PRO A 30 8.74 19.03 6.63
C PRO A 30 7.55 19.27 7.59
N TYR A 31 7.13 18.22 8.31
CA TYR A 31 6.13 18.28 9.38
C TYR A 31 6.73 17.75 10.69
N PRO A 32 6.17 18.11 11.84
CA PRO A 32 6.59 17.52 13.11
C PRO A 32 6.53 15.98 13.07
N TYR A 33 7.44 15.36 13.81
CA TYR A 33 7.37 13.93 14.10
C TYR A 33 5.99 13.60 14.67
N PRO A 34 5.34 12.52 14.22
CA PRO A 34 4.03 12.12 14.70
C PRO A 34 3.95 12.03 16.22
N ASP A 35 2.75 12.20 16.77
CA ASP A 35 2.50 11.95 18.19
C ASP A 35 2.84 10.49 18.55
N GLY A 36 3.29 10.29 19.78
CA GLY A 36 3.72 8.99 20.28
C GLY A 36 4.61 9.13 21.49
N TRP A 37 4.97 7.98 22.08
CA TRP A 37 5.56 7.92 23.41
C TRP A 37 7.08 8.04 23.43
N MET A 38 7.76 7.90 22.28
CA MET A 38 9.22 8.03 22.22
C MET A 38 9.69 9.48 22.43
N ARG A 39 10.71 9.64 23.28
CA ARG A 39 11.39 10.90 23.58
C ARG A 39 12.36 11.28 22.45
N PRO A 40 12.73 12.57 22.32
CA PRO A 40 13.70 13.01 21.33
C PRO A 40 15.04 12.26 21.37
N ILE A 41 15.54 11.87 22.56
CA ILE A 41 16.80 11.11 22.66
C ILE A 41 16.70 9.70 22.06
N GLU A 42 15.56 9.02 22.24
CA GLU A 42 15.34 7.68 21.68
C GLU A 42 15.20 7.74 20.16
N LEU A 43 14.50 8.76 19.66
CA LEU A 43 14.42 9.03 18.23
C LEU A 43 15.80 9.37 17.63
N ARG A 44 16.68 10.07 18.36
CA ARG A 44 18.07 10.33 17.94
C ARG A 44 18.88 9.04 17.85
N ILE A 45 18.70 8.12 18.80
CA ILE A 45 19.35 6.80 18.77
C ILE A 45 18.87 6.02 17.54
N LEU A 46 17.56 5.88 17.32
CA LEU A 46 17.02 5.19 16.15
C LEU A 46 17.50 5.81 14.84
N TYR A 47 17.45 7.14 14.72
CA TYR A 47 17.95 7.88 13.57
C TYR A 47 19.44 7.61 13.33
N THR A 48 20.28 7.72 14.36
CA THR A 48 21.74 7.51 14.27
C THR A 48 22.07 6.08 13.85
N LEU A 49 21.41 5.09 14.46
CA LEU A 49 21.63 3.68 14.13
C LEU A 49 21.15 3.34 12.72
N ALA A 50 19.98 3.85 12.32
CA ALA A 50 19.47 3.68 10.96
C ALA A 50 20.35 4.37 9.90
N ARG A 51 20.92 5.53 10.23
CA ARG A 51 21.88 6.22 9.35
C ARG A 51 23.17 5.41 9.15
N ARG A 52 23.61 4.71 10.19
CA ARG A 52 24.83 3.90 10.19
C ARG A 52 24.61 2.46 9.73
N THR A 53 23.38 1.95 9.73
CA THR A 53 23.12 0.55 9.36
C THR A 53 23.38 0.29 7.87
N ALA A 54 23.99 -0.85 7.57
CA ALA A 54 24.23 -1.31 6.20
C ALA A 54 23.21 -2.36 5.74
N GLY A 55 22.59 -3.06 6.69
CA GLY A 55 21.71 -4.19 6.43
C GLY A 55 20.23 -3.81 6.50
N PRO A 56 19.33 -4.72 6.09
CA PRO A 56 17.89 -4.51 6.19
C PRO A 56 17.46 -4.14 7.62
N VAL A 57 16.47 -3.26 7.71
CA VAL A 57 15.85 -2.78 8.94
C VAL A 57 14.44 -3.34 9.06
N LEU A 58 14.11 -3.85 10.24
CA LEU A 58 12.75 -4.24 10.62
C LEU A 58 12.27 -3.34 11.75
N GLU A 59 11.05 -2.83 11.64
CA GLU A 59 10.32 -2.24 12.77
C GLU A 59 9.10 -3.12 13.09
N VAL A 60 8.90 -3.39 14.38
CA VAL A 60 7.74 -4.12 14.91
C VAL A 60 7.02 -3.22 15.92
N GLY A 61 5.77 -2.87 15.64
CA GLY A 61 5.00 -1.92 16.47
C GLY A 61 5.26 -0.46 16.08
N SER A 62 4.92 -0.06 14.86
CA SER A 62 5.14 1.31 14.36
C SER A 62 4.11 2.33 14.85
N TRP A 63 2.93 1.86 15.28
CA TRP A 63 1.76 2.69 15.55
C TRP A 63 1.46 3.66 14.40
N ILE A 64 1.46 4.97 14.66
CA ILE A 64 1.26 6.03 13.66
C ILE A 64 2.57 6.60 13.09
N GLY A 65 3.72 5.99 13.36
CA GLY A 65 4.97 6.26 12.62
C GLY A 65 5.94 7.25 13.22
N ARG A 66 5.92 7.46 14.53
CA ARG A 66 6.87 8.36 15.21
C ARG A 66 8.31 7.84 15.09
N SER A 67 8.54 6.61 15.50
CA SER A 67 9.80 5.86 15.35
C SER A 67 10.14 5.61 13.88
N SER A 68 9.15 5.19 13.08
CA SER A 68 9.29 4.95 11.64
C SER A 68 9.85 6.17 10.92
N SER A 69 9.41 7.37 11.30
CA SER A 69 9.92 8.62 10.73
C SER A 69 11.38 8.87 11.07
N ALA A 70 11.83 8.51 12.27
CA ALA A 70 13.24 8.64 12.65
C ALA A 70 14.13 7.63 11.91
N ILE A 71 13.69 6.37 11.82
CA ILE A 71 14.40 5.31 11.11
C ILE A 71 14.50 5.64 9.62
N ALA A 72 13.37 5.98 8.97
CA ALA A 72 13.35 6.32 7.55
C ALA A 72 14.19 7.56 7.23
N ALA A 73 14.20 8.57 8.09
CA ALA A 73 15.07 9.74 7.93
C ALA A 73 16.55 9.34 8.03
N GLY A 74 16.89 8.44 8.96
CA GLY A 74 18.26 7.91 9.10
C GLY A 74 18.71 7.20 7.84
N LEU A 75 17.89 6.29 7.31
CA LEU A 75 18.18 5.57 6.07
C LEU A 75 18.39 6.50 4.88
N ARG A 76 17.53 7.52 4.72
CA ARG A 76 17.68 8.58 3.71
C ARG A 76 19.03 9.29 3.84
N ASP A 77 19.35 9.74 5.05
CA ASP A 77 20.51 10.58 5.34
C ASP A 77 21.83 9.78 5.45
N GLY A 78 21.73 8.45 5.45
CA GLY A 78 22.86 7.54 5.34
C GLY A 78 23.45 7.46 3.93
N GLY A 79 22.70 7.88 2.89
CA GLY A 79 23.20 8.04 1.52
C GLY A 79 23.70 6.75 0.87
N ARG A 80 23.27 5.57 1.36
CA ARG A 80 23.71 4.26 0.85
C ARG A 80 22.98 3.91 -0.44
N HIS A 81 23.72 3.31 -1.38
CA HIS A 81 23.17 2.87 -2.66
C HIS A 81 23.59 1.41 -2.98
N PRO A 82 22.61 0.48 -3.15
CA PRO A 82 21.18 0.67 -2.90
C PRO A 82 20.90 0.98 -1.41
N ALA A 83 19.78 1.67 -1.14
CA ALA A 83 19.35 1.94 0.23
C ALA A 83 19.01 0.61 0.94
N PRO A 84 19.29 0.47 2.25
CA PRO A 84 18.87 -0.70 3.00
C PRO A 84 17.35 -0.85 2.96
N VAL A 85 16.89 -2.11 2.91
CA VAL A 85 15.45 -2.41 2.98
C VAL A 85 14.92 -1.99 4.34
N PHE A 86 13.74 -1.37 4.39
CA PHE A 86 13.03 -1.09 5.64
C PHE A 86 11.62 -1.68 5.59
N ASP A 87 11.41 -2.73 6.38
CA ASP A 87 10.13 -3.42 6.51
C ASP A 87 9.50 -3.06 7.88
N ILE A 88 8.19 -2.84 7.91
CA ILE A 88 7.40 -2.49 9.10
C ILE A 88 6.33 -3.57 9.30
N VAL A 89 6.14 -4.03 10.54
CA VAL A 89 5.01 -4.89 10.95
C VAL A 89 4.27 -4.26 12.12
N ASP A 90 2.96 -4.14 12.01
CA ASP A 90 2.10 -3.64 13.10
C ASP A 90 0.69 -4.22 12.96
N PHE A 91 -0.04 -4.40 14.06
CA PHE A 91 -1.40 -4.93 14.02
C PHE A 91 -2.38 -4.04 13.25
N GLY A 92 -2.19 -2.72 13.29
CA GLY A 92 -2.99 -1.75 12.56
C GLY A 92 -4.47 -1.76 12.91
N PRO A 93 -4.89 -1.62 14.18
CA PRO A 93 -6.32 -1.68 14.55
C PRO A 93 -7.14 -0.63 13.78
N CYS A 94 -8.30 -1.07 13.26
CA CYS A 94 -9.25 -0.22 12.53
C CYS A 94 -10.60 -0.03 13.23
N SER A 95 -10.78 -0.61 14.42
CA SER A 95 -12.02 -0.49 15.19
C SER A 95 -11.80 -0.76 16.68
N ALA A 96 -12.74 -0.32 17.51
CA ALA A 96 -12.75 -0.64 18.94
C ALA A 96 -12.91 -2.16 19.20
N THR A 97 -13.63 -2.88 18.34
CA THR A 97 -13.76 -4.35 18.43
C THR A 97 -12.42 -5.02 18.19
N GLU A 98 -11.74 -4.67 17.11
CA GLU A 98 -10.42 -5.21 16.80
C GLU A 98 -9.38 -4.84 17.86
N TRP A 99 -9.44 -3.62 18.40
CA TRP A 99 -8.61 -3.22 19.53
C TRP A 99 -8.81 -4.15 20.74
N GLN A 100 -10.06 -4.44 21.10
CA GLN A 100 -10.38 -5.34 22.22
C GLN A 100 -9.93 -6.79 21.95
N GLU A 101 -10.08 -7.28 20.72
CA GLU A 101 -9.64 -8.62 20.32
C GLU A 101 -8.11 -8.76 20.36
N ARG A 102 -7.38 -7.71 19.95
CA ARG A 102 -5.91 -7.73 19.87
C ARG A 102 -5.24 -7.50 21.21
N PHE A 103 -5.72 -6.52 21.97
CA PHE A 103 -5.05 -6.04 23.19
C PHE A 103 -5.74 -6.49 24.48
N GLY A 104 -6.88 -7.19 24.38
CA GLY A 104 -7.61 -7.69 25.55
C GLY A 104 -8.24 -6.60 26.42
N GLN A 105 -8.24 -5.35 25.98
CA GLN A 105 -8.75 -4.20 26.73
C GLN A 105 -9.65 -3.32 25.88
N LYS A 106 -10.60 -2.61 26.50
CA LYS A 106 -11.49 -1.70 25.78
C LYS A 106 -10.70 -0.48 25.30
N LEU A 107 -11.05 0.02 24.12
CA LEU A 107 -10.47 1.28 23.62
C LEU A 107 -10.92 2.43 24.51
N ASN A 108 -9.96 3.11 25.14
CA ASN A 108 -10.22 4.33 25.90
C ASN A 108 -10.31 5.52 24.94
N LEU A 109 -11.51 6.10 24.82
CA LEU A 109 -11.81 7.20 23.90
C LEU A 109 -11.12 8.51 24.28
N ASP A 110 -10.75 8.69 25.54
CA ASP A 110 -10.11 9.91 26.05
C ASP A 110 -8.58 9.81 26.11
N ASN A 111 -8.02 8.63 25.77
CA ASN A 111 -6.59 8.39 25.86
C ASN A 111 -5.80 9.35 24.96
N ALA A 112 -4.75 9.96 25.54
CA ALA A 112 -3.95 11.01 24.91
C ALA A 112 -4.79 12.12 24.26
N GLY A 113 -5.84 12.58 24.96
CA GLY A 113 -6.74 13.64 24.48
C GLY A 113 -7.60 13.21 23.29
N GLY A 114 -7.84 11.90 23.14
CA GLY A 114 -8.62 11.32 22.05
C GLY A 114 -7.83 10.98 20.78
N SER A 115 -6.53 11.30 20.73
CA SER A 115 -5.69 11.03 19.56
C SER A 115 -5.54 9.53 19.25
N VAL A 116 -5.52 8.68 20.27
CA VAL A 116 -5.47 7.21 20.09
C VAL A 116 -6.74 6.70 19.42
N ALA A 117 -7.90 7.12 19.93
CA ALA A 117 -9.18 6.74 19.35
C ALA A 117 -9.32 7.29 17.92
N ALA A 118 -8.88 8.53 17.68
CA ALA A 118 -8.86 9.12 16.35
C ALA A 118 -8.02 8.29 15.35
N ALA A 119 -6.87 7.77 15.76
CA ALA A 119 -6.05 6.90 14.92
C ALA A 119 -6.70 5.54 14.64
N VAL A 120 -7.32 4.92 15.65
CA VAL A 120 -8.01 3.62 15.49
C VAL A 120 -9.23 3.75 14.58
N PHE A 121 -10.00 4.82 14.73
CA PHE A 121 -11.19 5.07 13.92
C PHE A 121 -10.91 5.74 12.58
N HIS A 122 -9.65 6.11 12.30
CA HIS A 122 -9.26 6.62 11.00
C HIS A 122 -9.60 5.59 9.91
N PRO A 123 -10.12 6.00 8.73
CA PRO A 123 -10.29 5.08 7.62
C PRO A 123 -8.97 4.38 7.26
N GLY A 124 -8.92 3.06 7.40
CA GLY A 124 -7.69 2.26 7.25
C GLY A 124 -6.84 2.12 8.52
N GLY A 125 -7.34 2.57 9.67
CA GLY A 125 -6.75 2.43 11.00
C GLY A 125 -5.43 3.17 11.20
N SER A 126 -4.71 2.80 12.26
CA SER A 126 -3.42 3.42 12.59
C SER A 126 -2.37 3.29 11.48
N ILE A 127 -2.42 2.23 10.66
CA ILE A 127 -1.52 2.04 9.50
C ILE A 127 -1.75 3.10 8.42
N ALA A 128 -3.00 3.51 8.18
CA ALA A 128 -3.26 4.59 7.23
C ALA A 128 -2.64 5.91 7.71
N VAL A 129 -2.77 6.19 9.02
CA VAL A 129 -2.15 7.36 9.66
C VAL A 129 -0.62 7.29 9.59
N LEU A 130 -0.02 6.13 9.84
CA LEU A 130 1.42 5.87 9.64
C LEU A 130 1.88 6.22 8.21
N ILE A 131 1.18 5.69 7.20
CA ILE A 131 1.53 5.91 5.79
C ILE A 131 1.42 7.40 5.45
N GLU A 132 0.39 8.08 5.94
CA GLU A 132 0.22 9.52 5.73
C GLU A 132 1.34 10.32 6.38
N ASN A 133 1.70 9.99 7.61
CA ASN A 133 2.79 10.62 8.35
C ASN A 133 4.16 10.44 7.68
N LEU A 134 4.43 9.26 7.14
CA LEU A 134 5.64 9.01 6.34
C LEU A 134 5.59 9.77 5.02
N ARG A 135 4.45 9.79 4.33
CA ARG A 135 4.28 10.46 3.03
C ARG A 135 4.43 11.97 3.15
N ARG A 136 3.80 12.62 4.15
CA ARG A 136 3.88 14.08 4.35
C ARG A 136 5.30 14.54 4.66
N ASN A 137 6.10 13.68 5.29
CA ASN A 137 7.52 13.95 5.58
C ASN A 137 8.47 13.52 4.45
N ALA A 138 7.96 13.08 3.29
CA ALA A 138 8.74 12.56 2.17
C ALA A 138 9.65 11.37 2.55
N LEU A 139 9.20 10.55 3.51
CA LEU A 139 9.92 9.39 4.04
C LEU A 139 9.35 8.05 3.56
N LEU A 140 8.14 8.04 3.01
CA LEU A 140 7.50 6.78 2.56
C LEU A 140 8.34 6.04 1.52
N GLY A 141 9.10 6.75 0.67
CA GLY A 141 9.99 6.13 -0.30
C GLY A 141 11.19 5.38 0.30
N GLN A 142 11.45 5.53 1.59
CA GLN A 142 12.47 4.77 2.33
C GLN A 142 11.91 3.49 2.95
N VAL A 143 10.59 3.28 2.91
CA VAL A 143 9.94 2.08 3.45
C VAL A 143 9.60 1.14 2.31
N ASN A 144 10.05 -0.11 2.41
CA ASN A 144 9.86 -1.14 1.39
C ASN A 144 8.58 -1.94 1.60
N GLY A 145 8.21 -2.19 2.85
CA GLY A 145 7.05 -2.99 3.20
C GLY A 145 6.39 -2.48 4.48
N ILE A 146 5.06 -2.40 4.47
CA ILE A 146 4.24 -2.18 5.67
C ILE A 146 3.24 -3.33 5.73
N LEU A 147 3.43 -4.23 6.68
CA LEU A 147 2.62 -5.41 6.86
C LEU A 147 1.70 -5.21 8.05
N ARG A 148 0.40 -5.22 7.78
CA ARG A 148 -0.61 -5.24 8.82
C ARG A 148 -0.80 -6.68 9.33
N GLY A 149 -0.41 -6.96 10.57
CA GLY A 149 -0.56 -8.30 11.15
C GLY A 149 0.35 -8.55 12.36
N ASP A 150 0.38 -9.82 12.78
CA ASP A 150 1.22 -10.28 13.89
C ASP A 150 2.61 -10.67 13.39
N LEU A 151 3.68 -10.21 14.05
CA LEU A 151 5.07 -10.60 13.77
C LEU A 151 5.26 -12.13 13.64
N LEU A 152 4.56 -12.92 14.46
CA LEU A 152 4.67 -14.37 14.50
C LEU A 152 4.16 -15.04 13.22
N THR A 153 3.24 -14.39 12.52
CA THR A 153 2.61 -14.89 11.29
C THR A 153 2.99 -14.08 10.06
N ALA A 154 3.61 -12.92 10.25
CA ALA A 154 4.06 -12.06 9.17
C ALA A 154 5.05 -12.82 8.28
N PRO A 155 4.88 -12.79 6.95
CA PRO A 155 5.70 -13.54 6.00
C PRO A 155 7.08 -12.89 5.78
N LEU A 156 7.80 -12.66 6.86
CA LEU A 156 9.16 -12.13 6.86
C LEU A 156 10.16 -13.27 6.59
N GLY A 157 10.80 -13.22 5.42
CA GLY A 157 11.82 -14.21 5.01
C GLY A 157 13.26 -13.69 5.03
N ARG A 158 13.47 -12.44 5.44
CA ARG A 158 14.78 -11.77 5.47
C ARG A 158 15.38 -11.81 6.87
N ARG A 159 16.72 -11.78 6.92
CA ARG A 159 17.46 -11.46 8.14
C ARG A 159 17.78 -9.97 8.16
N TYR A 160 17.63 -9.34 9.31
CA TYR A 160 17.72 -7.90 9.47
C TYR A 160 18.98 -7.51 10.23
N GLY A 161 19.74 -6.57 9.68
CA GLY A 161 20.92 -5.99 10.34
C GLY A 161 20.55 -4.96 11.41
N MET A 162 19.31 -4.48 11.41
CA MET A 162 18.75 -3.68 12.50
C MET A 162 17.29 -4.09 12.75
N ILE A 163 16.90 -4.28 14.01
CA ILE A 163 15.51 -4.54 14.40
C ILE A 163 15.13 -3.56 15.50
N PHE A 164 14.10 -2.75 15.29
CA PHE A 164 13.42 -2.01 16.35
C PHE A 164 12.11 -2.73 16.72
N CYS A 165 11.89 -2.97 18.01
CA CYS A 165 10.71 -3.68 18.49
C CYS A 165 10.06 -2.95 19.67
N ASP A 166 8.83 -2.52 19.46
CA ASP A 166 7.92 -1.91 20.44
C ASP A 166 6.71 -2.83 20.65
N ALA A 167 7.00 -4.11 20.91
CA ALA A 167 5.98 -5.17 21.06
C ALA A 167 6.35 -6.20 22.15
N VAL A 168 7.30 -5.86 23.02
CA VAL A 168 7.84 -6.74 24.07
C VAL A 168 7.88 -5.96 25.39
N HIS A 169 6.77 -5.95 26.12
CA HIS A 169 6.59 -5.13 27.34
C HIS A 169 6.69 -5.95 28.64
N GLY A 170 6.93 -7.26 28.54
CA GLY A 170 7.11 -8.13 29.71
C GLY A 170 7.52 -9.55 29.36
N ALA A 171 7.82 -10.35 30.38
CA ALA A 171 8.39 -11.71 30.22
C ALA A 171 7.51 -12.65 29.38
N ALA A 172 6.19 -12.59 29.51
CA ALA A 172 5.29 -13.42 28.71
C ALA A 172 5.31 -13.05 27.22
N GLU A 173 5.35 -11.75 26.90
CA GLU A 173 5.48 -11.28 25.52
C GLU A 173 6.87 -11.59 24.95
N ALA A 174 7.92 -11.47 25.77
CA ALA A 174 9.27 -11.85 25.41
C ALA A 174 9.34 -13.35 25.07
N ALA A 175 8.82 -14.23 25.93
CA ALA A 175 8.80 -15.68 25.69
C ALA A 175 8.07 -16.05 24.39
N ARG A 176 7.02 -15.30 24.03
CA ARG A 176 6.25 -15.50 22.81
C ARG A 176 6.98 -14.97 21.56
N THR A 177 7.59 -13.78 21.65
CA THR A 177 8.01 -12.99 20.49
C THR A 177 9.51 -13.09 20.20
N MET A 178 10.34 -13.21 21.24
CA MET A 178 11.80 -13.26 21.11
C MET A 178 12.33 -14.42 20.27
N PRO A 179 11.77 -15.64 20.31
CA PRO A 179 12.22 -16.72 19.42
C PRO A 179 12.15 -16.30 17.94
N ARG A 180 11.09 -15.60 17.55
CA ARG A 180 10.92 -15.10 16.18
C ARG A 180 11.85 -13.93 15.87
N ILE A 181 12.05 -13.00 16.81
CA ILE A 181 13.01 -11.90 16.65
C ILE A 181 14.44 -12.42 16.48
N ALA A 182 14.85 -13.38 17.30
CA ALA A 182 16.18 -14.00 17.21
C ALA A 182 16.39 -14.74 15.89
N GLU A 183 15.35 -15.39 15.35
CA GLU A 183 15.39 -16.00 14.02
C GLU A 183 15.58 -14.97 12.89
N LEU A 184 14.93 -13.81 13.02
CA LEU A 184 14.96 -12.72 12.04
C LEU A 184 16.21 -11.82 12.15
N ALA A 185 16.94 -11.85 13.26
CA ALA A 185 18.18 -11.08 13.41
C ALA A 185 19.29 -11.65 12.51
N ALA A 186 20.02 -10.79 11.79
CA ALA A 186 21.27 -11.18 11.12
C ALA A 186 22.41 -11.35 12.15
N ASP A 187 23.53 -11.95 11.73
CA ASP A 187 24.76 -11.89 12.54
C ASP A 187 25.20 -10.43 12.67
N GLN A 188 25.67 -10.01 13.84
CA GLN A 188 26.05 -8.61 14.13
C GLN A 188 24.90 -7.60 14.01
N ALA A 189 23.64 -8.07 14.10
CA ALA A 189 22.48 -7.18 14.06
C ALA A 189 22.40 -6.27 15.29
N LEU A 190 21.93 -5.05 15.08
CA LEU A 190 21.54 -4.12 16.14
C LEU A 190 20.06 -4.29 16.47
N LEU A 191 19.74 -4.73 17.67
CA LEU A 191 18.37 -4.85 18.15
C LEU A 191 18.08 -3.74 19.16
N ILE A 192 16.95 -3.10 19.00
CA ILE A 192 16.48 -2.00 19.84
C ILE A 192 15.09 -2.38 20.35
N PHE A 193 14.89 -2.33 21.66
CA PHE A 193 13.61 -2.63 22.31
C PHE A 193 13.16 -1.43 23.13
N ASP A 194 11.92 -0.98 22.92
CA ASP A 194 11.30 0.04 23.78
C ASP A 194 10.63 -0.60 25.01
N ASP A 195 10.36 0.22 26.03
CA ASP A 195 9.72 -0.16 27.30
C ASP A 195 10.42 -1.27 28.10
N VAL A 196 11.73 -1.40 27.95
CA VAL A 196 12.54 -2.30 28.79
C VAL A 196 12.85 -1.64 30.13
N SER A 197 11.98 -1.86 31.11
CA SER A 197 11.99 -1.11 32.37
C SER A 197 13.04 -1.51 33.41
N THR A 198 13.64 -2.70 33.29
CA THR A 198 14.58 -3.24 34.29
C THR A 198 15.75 -3.98 33.67
N GLU A 199 16.89 -4.02 34.36
CA GLU A 199 18.05 -4.82 33.98
C GLU A 199 17.72 -6.32 33.89
N ALA A 200 16.92 -6.84 34.84
CA ALA A 200 16.48 -8.23 34.83
C ALA A 200 15.68 -8.57 33.56
N PHE A 201 14.75 -7.68 33.15
CA PHE A 201 14.00 -7.88 31.92
C PHE A 201 14.89 -7.74 30.67
N ALA A 202 15.88 -6.85 30.70
CA ALA A 202 16.89 -6.77 29.64
C ALA A 202 17.70 -8.08 29.51
N ASP A 203 18.06 -8.70 30.63
CA ASP A 203 18.74 -10.00 30.66
C ASP A 203 17.85 -11.12 30.10
N ASP A 204 16.55 -11.12 30.44
CA ASP A 204 15.57 -12.06 29.88
C ASP A 204 15.48 -11.96 28.35
N ILE A 205 15.45 -10.74 27.79
CA ILE A 205 15.49 -10.50 26.35
C ILE A 205 16.81 -11.02 25.76
N CYS A 206 17.93 -10.69 26.40
CA CYS A 206 19.26 -11.04 25.92
C CYS A 206 19.55 -12.55 25.96
N ALA A 207 18.87 -13.32 26.82
CA ALA A 207 19.00 -14.77 26.90
C ALA A 207 18.63 -15.50 25.59
N TYR A 208 17.83 -14.88 24.72
CA TYR A 208 17.48 -15.41 23.39
C TYR A 208 18.54 -15.14 22.32
N LEU A 209 19.56 -14.33 22.63
CA LEU A 209 20.58 -13.84 21.70
C LEU A 209 21.96 -14.39 22.11
N LYS A 210 22.94 -14.42 21.18
CA LYS A 210 24.23 -15.08 21.41
C LYS A 210 25.38 -14.39 20.67
N PRO A 211 26.56 -14.29 21.29
CA PRO A 211 26.85 -13.41 22.43
C PRO A 211 26.42 -11.96 22.18
N VAL A 212 26.21 -11.17 23.23
CA VAL A 212 25.69 -9.80 23.08
C VAL A 212 26.55 -8.75 23.78
N ARG A 213 26.62 -7.56 23.18
CA ARG A 213 26.99 -6.31 23.85
C ARG A 213 25.70 -5.51 23.99
N ARG A 214 25.39 -4.95 25.17
CA ARG A 214 24.14 -4.22 25.38
C ARG A 214 24.33 -2.91 26.12
N PHE A 215 23.37 -2.02 25.92
CA PHE A 215 23.24 -0.73 26.59
C PHE A 215 21.75 -0.51 26.91
N LEU A 216 21.40 -0.15 28.14
CA LEU A 216 20.03 0.16 28.56
C LEU A 216 19.93 1.65 28.92
N LEU A 217 19.19 2.42 28.13
CA LEU A 217 18.92 3.82 28.41
C LEU A 217 17.84 3.95 29.49
N ALA A 218 18.12 4.73 30.53
CA ALA A 218 17.14 5.03 31.57
C ALA A 218 16.14 6.15 31.18
N ALA A 219 14.93 6.07 31.73
CA ALA A 219 13.96 7.13 31.83
C ALA A 219 14.39 8.17 32.90
N ALA A 220 13.77 9.35 32.87
CA ALA A 220 14.00 10.40 33.89
C ALA A 220 13.62 9.97 35.32
N SER A 221 12.82 8.89 35.45
CA SER A 221 12.47 8.25 36.73
C SER A 221 13.53 7.27 37.25
N GLY A 222 14.61 7.03 36.51
CA GLY A 222 15.66 6.05 36.85
C GLY A 222 15.36 4.59 36.47
N GLN A 223 14.16 4.30 35.93
CA GLN A 223 13.83 2.98 35.36
C GLN A 223 14.36 2.86 33.93
N GLY A 224 14.67 1.66 33.45
CA GLY A 224 15.06 1.44 32.05
C GLY A 224 13.94 1.88 31.08
N LYS A 225 14.29 2.20 29.83
CA LYS A 225 13.32 2.58 28.79
C LYS A 225 13.68 2.00 27.43
N LEU A 226 14.89 2.21 26.94
CA LEU A 226 15.31 1.74 25.61
C LEU A 226 16.53 0.83 25.72
N LEU A 227 16.39 -0.44 25.38
CA LEU A 227 17.50 -1.40 25.32
C LEU A 227 18.07 -1.46 23.91
N VAL A 228 19.38 -1.30 23.77
CA VAL A 228 20.13 -1.53 22.52
C VAL A 228 21.06 -2.71 22.70
N VAL A 229 21.05 -3.64 21.75
CA VAL A 229 21.80 -4.90 21.80
C VAL A 229 22.50 -5.12 20.45
N GLU A 230 23.80 -5.40 20.49
CA GLU A 230 24.55 -5.92 19.35
C GLU A 230 24.60 -7.45 19.44
N HIS A 231 23.95 -8.14 18.50
CA HIS A 231 23.83 -9.59 18.45
C HIS A 231 25.05 -10.24 17.82
N ASN A 232 25.55 -11.34 18.38
CA ASN A 232 26.74 -12.04 17.90
C ASN A 232 28.01 -11.17 17.94
N ALA A 233 28.15 -10.38 19.00
CA ALA A 233 29.30 -9.51 19.22
C ALA A 233 30.56 -10.36 19.51
N THR A 234 31.44 -10.52 18.52
CA THR A 234 32.82 -10.97 18.74
C THR A 234 33.62 -9.81 19.34
N ARG A 235 34.28 -10.02 20.49
CA ARG A 235 35.20 -9.04 21.08
C ARG A 235 36.10 -8.44 19.99
N VAL A 236 36.05 -7.11 19.81
CA VAL A 236 36.96 -6.39 18.92
C VAL A 236 38.38 -6.59 19.44
N GLY A 237 39.11 -7.49 18.79
CA GLY A 237 40.44 -7.91 19.19
C GLY A 237 40.89 -9.18 18.47
N GLY A 238 41.10 -9.09 17.15
CA GLY A 238 41.72 -10.17 16.37
C GLY A 238 41.12 -10.32 14.99
N ALA A 239 41.86 -9.88 13.99
CA ALA A 239 41.53 -10.05 12.57
C ALA A 239 41.40 -11.53 12.19
N ALA A 240 40.35 -11.87 11.44
CA ALA A 240 40.37 -13.01 10.54
C ALA A 240 39.46 -12.74 9.34
N LYS A 241 40.10 -12.57 8.18
CA LYS A 241 39.47 -12.71 6.86
C LYS A 241 38.84 -14.10 6.77
N ALA A 242 37.58 -14.18 6.35
CA ALA A 242 37.02 -15.42 5.85
C ALA A 242 36.10 -15.14 4.65
N GLU A 243 36.34 -15.91 3.60
CA GLU A 243 35.86 -15.76 2.23
C GLU A 243 34.35 -15.91 2.10
N LEU A 244 33.76 -15.10 1.21
CA LEU A 244 32.38 -15.25 0.74
C LEU A 244 32.23 -16.54 -0.07
N LYS A 245 31.48 -17.51 0.48
CA LYS A 245 30.81 -18.54 -0.34
C LYS A 245 29.49 -17.98 -0.89
N PRO A 246 29.09 -18.34 -2.12
CA PRO A 246 27.85 -17.84 -2.69
C PRO A 246 26.66 -18.45 -1.97
N VAL A 247 25.83 -17.61 -1.37
CA VAL A 247 24.54 -18.00 -0.80
C VAL A 247 23.54 -18.09 -1.95
N ALA A 248 23.17 -19.31 -2.30
CA ALA A 248 22.04 -19.58 -3.16
C ALA A 248 20.73 -19.11 -2.49
N ASP A 249 20.01 -18.26 -3.23
CA ASP A 249 18.61 -17.83 -3.11
C ASP A 249 17.95 -17.82 -1.72
N ARG A 250 17.82 -16.62 -1.13
CA ARG A 250 16.66 -16.25 -0.28
C ARG A 250 16.16 -14.84 -0.61
N MET A 251 14.84 -14.68 -0.57
CA MET A 251 14.01 -13.79 -1.39
C MET A 251 14.25 -12.26 -1.24
N LEU A 252 14.71 -11.70 -2.35
CA LEU A 252 14.61 -10.30 -2.83
C LEU A 252 13.13 -9.86 -3.04
N PRO A 253 12.81 -8.57 -3.33
CA PRO A 253 11.46 -8.13 -3.72
C PRO A 253 10.83 -9.15 -4.67
N ARG A 254 9.54 -9.54 -4.46
CA ARG A 254 8.87 -10.65 -5.17
C ARG A 254 9.45 -10.75 -6.57
N ARG A 255 10.43 -11.65 -6.72
CA ARG A 255 11.11 -11.81 -8.00
C ARG A 255 9.99 -12.17 -8.96
N ALA A 256 9.98 -11.55 -10.14
CA ALA A 256 9.21 -12.14 -11.24
C ALA A 256 9.52 -13.65 -11.19
N PRO A 257 8.51 -14.53 -11.11
CA PRO A 257 8.77 -15.95 -11.03
C PRO A 257 9.77 -16.30 -12.15
N PRO A 258 10.69 -17.25 -11.92
CA PRO A 258 11.60 -17.71 -12.96
C PRO A 258 10.81 -17.84 -14.27
N PRO A 259 11.35 -17.41 -15.43
CA PRO A 259 10.57 -17.33 -16.67
C PRO A 259 9.76 -18.60 -16.97
N GLU A 260 10.29 -19.76 -16.57
CA GLU A 260 9.65 -21.08 -16.60
C GLU A 260 8.43 -21.18 -15.67
N ALA A 261 8.55 -20.87 -14.37
CA ALA A 261 7.42 -20.81 -13.43
C ALA A 261 6.38 -19.73 -13.82
N ALA A 262 6.82 -18.62 -14.44
CA ALA A 262 5.93 -17.61 -14.99
C ALA A 262 5.18 -18.15 -16.23
N ALA A 263 5.84 -18.92 -17.07
CA ALA A 263 5.25 -19.56 -18.25
C ALA A 263 4.25 -20.65 -17.86
N GLU A 264 4.59 -21.51 -16.90
CA GLU A 264 3.66 -22.50 -16.34
C GLU A 264 2.43 -21.84 -15.74
N ARG A 265 2.63 -20.75 -14.97
CA ARG A 265 1.54 -19.95 -14.40
C ARG A 265 0.65 -19.37 -15.50
N ARG A 266 1.23 -18.80 -16.55
CA ARG A 266 0.46 -18.29 -17.70
C ARG A 266 -0.29 -19.39 -18.42
N ALA A 267 0.33 -20.55 -18.62
CA ALA A 267 -0.30 -21.70 -19.28
C ALA A 267 -1.50 -22.21 -18.47
N ALA A 268 -1.34 -22.37 -17.16
CA ALA A 268 -2.42 -22.77 -16.25
C ALA A 268 -3.56 -21.72 -16.23
N ALA A 269 -3.22 -20.43 -16.09
CA ALA A 269 -4.21 -19.36 -16.19
C ALA A 269 -4.96 -19.39 -17.52
N SER A 270 -4.24 -19.56 -18.63
CA SER A 270 -4.83 -19.56 -19.98
C SER A 270 -5.74 -20.76 -20.20
N ALA A 271 -5.40 -21.93 -19.65
CA ALA A 271 -6.24 -23.12 -19.71
C ALA A 271 -7.54 -22.90 -18.93
N ILE A 272 -7.44 -22.51 -17.65
CA ILE A 272 -8.60 -22.25 -16.79
C ILE A 272 -9.50 -21.17 -17.40
N TRP A 273 -8.90 -20.13 -17.96
CA TRP A 273 -9.64 -19.04 -18.59
C TRP A 273 -10.40 -19.51 -19.83
N ARG A 274 -9.75 -20.29 -20.69
CA ARG A 274 -10.36 -20.85 -21.90
C ARG A 274 -11.51 -21.80 -21.55
N ASP A 275 -11.31 -22.64 -20.54
CA ASP A 275 -12.32 -23.58 -20.07
C ASP A 275 -13.54 -22.81 -19.52
N ALA A 276 -13.31 -21.77 -18.72
CA ALA A 276 -14.38 -20.93 -18.18
C ALA A 276 -15.15 -20.16 -19.27
N LEU A 277 -14.48 -19.66 -20.31
CA LEU A 277 -15.14 -19.07 -21.47
C LEU A 277 -16.01 -20.10 -22.22
N ALA A 278 -15.45 -21.28 -22.48
CA ALA A 278 -16.15 -22.36 -23.19
C ALA A 278 -17.37 -22.88 -22.41
N GLU A 279 -17.24 -23.04 -21.09
CA GLU A 279 -18.34 -23.45 -20.19
C GLU A 279 -19.52 -22.48 -20.26
N HIS A 280 -19.25 -21.18 -20.42
CA HIS A 280 -20.27 -20.14 -20.54
C HIS A 280 -20.67 -19.82 -21.99
N GLY A 281 -20.13 -20.54 -22.98
CA GLY A 281 -20.38 -20.29 -24.39
C GLY A 281 -19.97 -18.89 -24.87
N ILE A 282 -18.94 -18.29 -24.24
CA ILE A 282 -18.48 -16.95 -24.58
C ILE A 282 -17.60 -17.01 -25.84
N GLU A 283 -18.04 -16.32 -26.89
CA GLU A 283 -17.36 -16.24 -28.18
C GLU A 283 -16.64 -14.90 -28.37
N ARG A 284 -17.08 -13.86 -27.66
CA ARG A 284 -16.51 -12.51 -27.73
C ARG A 284 -16.66 -11.76 -26.41
N ALA A 285 -15.88 -10.71 -26.25
CA ALA A 285 -16.00 -9.78 -25.13
C ALA A 285 -16.13 -8.32 -25.57
N VAL A 286 -16.80 -7.52 -24.73
CA VAL A 286 -16.81 -6.06 -24.82
C VAL A 286 -16.34 -5.51 -23.47
N ILE A 287 -15.21 -4.82 -23.48
CA ILE A 287 -14.58 -4.31 -22.25
C ILE A 287 -14.52 -2.80 -22.26
N VAL A 288 -15.15 -2.17 -21.27
CA VAL A 288 -14.96 -0.74 -21.00
C VAL A 288 -13.75 -0.56 -20.08
N ALA A 289 -12.63 -0.10 -20.65
CA ALA A 289 -11.40 0.23 -19.95
C ALA A 289 -11.43 1.69 -19.49
N SER A 290 -11.16 1.93 -18.20
CA SER A 290 -11.33 3.25 -17.62
C SER A 290 -10.49 3.48 -16.37
N THR A 291 -10.47 4.73 -15.91
CA THR A 291 -10.08 5.12 -14.55
C THR A 291 -11.29 5.50 -13.72
N PHE A 292 -11.13 5.53 -12.39
CA PHE A 292 -12.24 5.88 -11.49
C PHE A 292 -12.73 7.31 -11.75
N ARG A 293 -14.04 7.52 -11.63
CA ARG A 293 -14.71 8.82 -11.81
C ARG A 293 -14.51 9.50 -13.18
N SER A 294 -14.13 8.74 -14.20
CA SER A 294 -13.97 9.21 -15.58
C SER A 294 -15.29 9.50 -16.31
N GLY A 295 -16.43 9.09 -15.76
CA GLY A 295 -17.71 9.05 -16.50
C GLY A 295 -18.05 7.68 -17.09
N SER A 296 -17.19 6.66 -16.94
CA SER A 296 -17.44 5.29 -17.42
C SER A 296 -18.73 4.68 -16.88
N THR A 297 -19.13 4.95 -15.63
CA THR A 297 -20.44 4.51 -15.13
C THR A 297 -21.60 5.11 -15.93
N TYR A 298 -21.52 6.37 -16.35
CA TYR A 298 -22.56 6.99 -17.17
C TYR A 298 -22.64 6.32 -18.55
N VAL A 299 -21.50 6.19 -19.23
CA VAL A 299 -21.39 5.53 -20.55
C VAL A 299 -21.87 4.09 -20.49
N SER A 300 -21.37 3.31 -19.53
CA SER A 300 -21.79 1.92 -19.32
C SER A 300 -23.28 1.78 -19.00
N SER A 301 -23.87 2.72 -18.26
CA SER A 301 -25.31 2.69 -17.98
C SER A 301 -26.12 2.91 -19.26
N LEU A 302 -25.70 3.84 -20.12
CA LEU A 302 -26.33 4.03 -21.43
C LEU A 302 -26.20 2.77 -22.28
N LEU A 303 -25.01 2.16 -22.33
CA LEU A 303 -24.79 0.92 -23.08
C LEU A 303 -25.66 -0.23 -22.58
N ARG A 304 -25.84 -0.38 -21.26
CA ARG A 304 -26.76 -1.37 -20.69
C ARG A 304 -28.19 -1.17 -21.21
N GLU A 305 -28.71 0.05 -21.16
CA GLU A 305 -30.06 0.36 -21.65
C GLU A 305 -30.21 0.20 -23.16
N ASN A 306 -29.10 0.14 -23.91
CA ASN A 306 -29.07 0.02 -25.36
C ASN A 306 -28.60 -1.37 -25.84
N GLY A 307 -28.81 -2.41 -25.02
CA GLY A 307 -28.59 -3.79 -25.46
C GLY A 307 -27.19 -4.35 -25.18
N MET A 308 -26.44 -3.77 -24.24
CA MET A 308 -25.18 -4.33 -23.76
C MET A 308 -25.17 -4.53 -22.23
N PRO A 309 -25.97 -5.47 -21.71
CA PRO A 309 -26.06 -5.72 -20.28
C PRO A 309 -24.75 -6.24 -19.68
N GLY A 310 -24.46 -5.85 -18.44
CA GLY A 310 -23.23 -6.22 -17.73
C GLY A 310 -22.09 -5.22 -17.83
N LEU A 311 -22.13 -4.26 -18.78
CA LEU A 311 -21.12 -3.19 -18.87
C LEU A 311 -21.14 -2.21 -17.71
N ASP A 312 -22.23 -2.11 -16.97
CA ASP A 312 -22.32 -1.31 -15.74
C ASP A 312 -21.65 -1.97 -14.53
N LEU A 313 -21.28 -3.26 -14.65
CA LEU A 313 -20.71 -4.05 -13.56
C LEU A 313 -19.17 -4.14 -13.64
N GLU A 314 -18.54 -3.88 -12.49
CA GLU A 314 -17.09 -4.01 -12.29
C GLU A 314 -16.75 -5.41 -11.79
N ARG A 315 -16.97 -6.42 -12.64
CA ARG A 315 -16.93 -7.84 -12.25
C ARG A 315 -15.55 -8.29 -11.75
N PHE A 316 -14.49 -7.58 -12.13
CA PHE A 316 -13.12 -7.84 -11.69
C PHE A 316 -12.68 -7.01 -10.46
N ALA A 317 -13.56 -6.22 -9.83
CA ALA A 317 -13.20 -5.36 -8.70
C ALA A 317 -12.63 -6.14 -7.50
N GLU A 318 -13.10 -7.37 -7.29
CA GLU A 318 -12.73 -8.23 -6.17
C GLU A 318 -11.64 -9.27 -6.54
N ALA A 319 -11.03 -9.16 -7.73
CA ALA A 319 -9.99 -10.10 -8.18
C ALA A 319 -8.85 -10.27 -7.15
N TRP A 320 -8.55 -9.22 -6.37
CA TRP A 320 -7.54 -9.26 -5.32
C TRP A 320 -7.90 -10.16 -4.12
N ARG A 321 -9.19 -10.40 -3.84
CA ARG A 321 -9.65 -11.25 -2.74
C ARG A 321 -9.57 -12.74 -3.06
N HIS A 322 -9.73 -13.08 -4.33
CA HIS A 322 -9.87 -14.46 -4.79
C HIS A 322 -8.58 -15.05 -5.38
N ILE A 323 -7.51 -14.24 -5.51
CA ILE A 323 -6.27 -14.65 -6.18
C ILE A 323 -5.06 -14.44 -5.28
N THR A 324 -4.74 -15.46 -4.47
CA THR A 324 -3.66 -15.43 -3.46
C THR A 324 -2.48 -16.37 -3.78
N ALA A 325 -2.58 -17.20 -4.82
CA ALA A 325 -1.57 -18.22 -5.22
C ALA A 325 -1.63 -18.49 -6.76
N PRO A 326 -0.83 -19.42 -7.35
CA PRO A 326 -0.93 -19.77 -8.78
C PRO A 326 -2.36 -20.17 -9.21
N PRO A 327 -2.73 -19.97 -10.49
CA PRO A 327 -4.05 -20.31 -11.02
C PRO A 327 -4.41 -21.77 -10.74
N GLY A 328 -5.57 -21.97 -10.11
CA GLY A 328 -6.12 -23.28 -9.74
C GLY A 328 -7.62 -23.17 -9.49
N GLU A 329 -8.22 -24.08 -8.73
CA GLU A 329 -9.68 -24.15 -8.56
C GLU A 329 -10.35 -22.86 -8.04
N ALA A 330 -9.68 -22.14 -7.13
CA ALA A 330 -10.19 -20.85 -6.64
C ALA A 330 -10.27 -19.79 -7.75
N PHE A 331 -9.27 -19.78 -8.64
CA PHE A 331 -9.26 -18.89 -9.81
C PHE A 331 -10.31 -19.32 -10.84
N ALA A 332 -10.48 -20.63 -11.05
CA ALA A 332 -11.52 -21.18 -11.92
C ALA A 332 -12.92 -20.81 -11.41
N THR A 333 -13.18 -20.96 -10.12
CA THR A 333 -14.45 -20.57 -9.48
C THR A 333 -14.71 -19.07 -9.63
N PHE A 334 -13.71 -18.24 -9.36
CA PHE A 334 -13.83 -16.80 -9.58
C PHE A 334 -14.18 -16.45 -11.03
N LEU A 335 -13.52 -17.07 -12.02
CA LEU A 335 -13.83 -16.81 -13.43
C LEU A 335 -15.22 -17.30 -13.84
N ARG A 336 -15.67 -18.45 -13.33
CA ARG A 336 -17.04 -18.92 -13.54
C ARG A 336 -18.06 -17.92 -13.01
N ASP A 337 -17.87 -17.41 -11.79
CA ASP A 337 -18.76 -16.40 -11.19
C ASP A 337 -18.76 -15.08 -11.99
N VAL A 338 -17.59 -14.66 -12.48
CA VAL A 338 -17.46 -13.47 -13.33
C VAL A 338 -18.19 -13.66 -14.66
N PHE A 339 -18.04 -14.82 -15.29
CA PHE A 339 -18.57 -15.12 -16.62
C PHE A 339 -20.03 -15.56 -16.64
N ALA A 340 -20.61 -15.94 -15.49
CA ALA A 340 -22.02 -16.28 -15.35
C ALA A 340 -23.00 -15.21 -15.86
N GLY A 341 -22.54 -13.95 -15.97
CA GLY A 341 -23.34 -12.84 -16.49
C GLY A 341 -23.23 -12.58 -17.99
N ALA A 342 -22.56 -13.43 -18.76
CA ALA A 342 -22.50 -13.31 -20.23
C ALA A 342 -23.88 -13.57 -20.87
N GLN A 343 -24.15 -12.93 -22.01
CA GLN A 343 -25.40 -13.07 -22.75
C GLN A 343 -25.12 -13.20 -24.24
N ASP A 344 -25.85 -14.10 -24.91
CA ASP A 344 -25.76 -14.34 -26.36
C ASP A 344 -24.31 -14.50 -26.87
N GLY A 345 -23.51 -15.25 -26.13
CA GLY A 345 -22.09 -15.49 -26.42
C GLY A 345 -21.17 -14.28 -26.22
N CYS A 346 -21.68 -13.18 -25.66
CA CYS A 346 -20.94 -11.95 -25.39
C CYS A 346 -20.73 -11.76 -23.88
N PHE A 347 -19.47 -11.65 -23.45
CA PHE A 347 -19.12 -11.21 -22.11
C PHE A 347 -18.89 -9.70 -22.08
N ALA A 348 -19.60 -8.98 -21.21
CA ALA A 348 -19.44 -7.55 -21.09
C ALA A 348 -19.10 -7.13 -19.65
N SER A 349 -18.05 -6.31 -19.48
CA SER A 349 -17.68 -5.75 -18.19
C SER A 349 -16.96 -4.42 -18.30
N LYS A 350 -17.07 -3.60 -17.25
CA LYS A 350 -16.24 -2.41 -17.05
C LYS A 350 -15.09 -2.73 -16.12
N VAL A 351 -13.91 -2.25 -16.48
CA VAL A 351 -12.67 -2.57 -15.78
C VAL A 351 -11.85 -1.31 -15.55
N MET A 352 -11.45 -1.12 -14.29
CA MET A 352 -10.56 -0.03 -13.90
C MET A 352 -9.10 -0.50 -13.97
N TRP A 353 -8.15 0.41 -14.17
CA TRP A 353 -6.73 0.03 -14.27
C TRP A 353 -6.26 -0.90 -13.14
N PRO A 354 -6.57 -0.63 -11.85
CA PRO A 354 -6.13 -1.50 -10.77
C PRO A 354 -6.64 -2.94 -10.89
N HIS A 355 -7.82 -3.16 -11.49
CA HIS A 355 -8.38 -4.51 -11.65
C HIS A 355 -7.56 -5.31 -12.67
N ILE A 356 -7.21 -4.70 -13.82
CA ILE A 356 -6.35 -5.34 -14.82
C ILE A 356 -4.93 -5.56 -14.30
N ALA A 357 -4.36 -4.59 -13.60
CA ALA A 357 -3.02 -4.73 -13.04
C ALA A 357 -2.92 -5.93 -12.08
N ARG A 358 -3.95 -6.14 -11.25
CA ARG A 358 -4.02 -7.30 -10.34
C ARG A 358 -4.24 -8.61 -11.08
N LEU A 359 -5.06 -8.58 -12.12
CA LEU A 359 -5.33 -9.76 -12.94
C LEU A 359 -4.08 -10.19 -13.76
N ALA A 360 -3.30 -9.23 -14.26
CA ALA A 360 -2.03 -9.50 -14.94
C ALA A 360 -1.01 -10.12 -13.97
N GLU A 361 -0.88 -9.56 -12.76
CA GLU A 361 -0.05 -10.14 -11.68
C GLU A 361 -0.49 -11.57 -11.34
N ALA A 362 -1.80 -11.78 -11.15
CA ALA A 362 -2.44 -13.05 -10.83
C ALA A 362 -2.17 -14.15 -11.87
N THR A 363 -2.14 -13.78 -13.14
CA THR A 363 -1.98 -14.69 -14.27
C THR A 363 -0.53 -14.83 -14.73
N GLY A 364 0.40 -14.06 -14.15
CA GLY A 364 1.81 -14.11 -14.50
C GLY A 364 2.16 -13.38 -15.80
N HIS A 365 1.32 -12.43 -16.22
CA HIS A 365 1.56 -11.60 -17.40
C HIS A 365 2.25 -10.30 -17.01
N GLY A 366 3.45 -10.09 -17.56
CA GLY A 366 4.17 -8.83 -17.49
C GLY A 366 3.79 -7.89 -18.63
N ARG A 367 4.43 -6.71 -18.65
CA ARG A 367 4.25 -5.70 -19.71
C ARG A 367 4.55 -6.24 -21.11
N ASP A 368 5.59 -7.05 -21.24
CA ASP A 368 6.01 -7.71 -22.49
C ASP A 368 5.01 -8.78 -22.98
N GLN A 369 4.08 -9.20 -22.11
CA GLN A 369 3.04 -10.18 -22.40
C GLN A 369 1.65 -9.53 -22.53
N ALA A 370 1.56 -8.21 -22.72
CA ALA A 370 0.30 -7.48 -22.80
C ALA A 370 -0.65 -8.03 -23.87
N ALA A 371 -0.14 -8.40 -25.05
CA ALA A 371 -0.94 -9.00 -26.11
C ALA A 371 -1.52 -10.38 -25.71
N ALA A 372 -0.69 -11.24 -25.12
CA ALA A 372 -1.12 -12.55 -24.63
C ALA A 372 -2.15 -12.42 -23.49
N PHE A 373 -1.95 -11.45 -22.61
CA PHE A 373 -2.89 -11.16 -21.53
C PHE A 373 -4.23 -10.66 -22.05
N ALA A 374 -4.23 -9.74 -23.02
CA ALA A 374 -5.45 -9.28 -23.66
C ALA A 374 -6.19 -10.41 -24.40
N ALA A 375 -5.44 -11.33 -25.01
CA ALA A 375 -6.00 -12.48 -25.71
C ALA A 375 -6.74 -13.47 -24.79
N LEU A 376 -6.54 -13.40 -23.46
CA LEU A 376 -7.34 -14.19 -22.51
C LEU A 376 -8.84 -13.90 -22.66
N PHE A 377 -9.21 -12.65 -22.96
CA PHE A 377 -10.61 -12.26 -23.13
C PHE A 377 -11.23 -12.74 -24.46
N GLY A 378 -10.47 -13.45 -25.30
CA GLY A 378 -10.90 -13.86 -26.64
C GLY A 378 -11.04 -12.66 -27.60
N PRO A 379 -11.80 -12.81 -28.70
CA PRO A 379 -12.15 -11.70 -29.58
C PRO A 379 -12.80 -10.56 -28.78
N THR A 380 -12.08 -9.45 -28.58
CA THR A 380 -12.50 -8.39 -27.66
C THR A 380 -12.60 -7.05 -28.35
N GLN A 381 -13.73 -6.36 -28.16
CA GLN A 381 -13.87 -4.94 -28.47
C GLN A 381 -13.56 -4.13 -27.23
N TRP A 382 -12.55 -3.26 -27.32
CA TRP A 382 -12.11 -2.39 -26.23
C TRP A 382 -12.68 -0.99 -26.41
N VAL A 383 -13.40 -0.51 -25.41
CA VAL A 383 -13.88 0.87 -25.35
C VAL A 383 -13.12 1.56 -24.22
N GLN A 384 -12.33 2.59 -24.54
CA GLN A 384 -11.64 3.35 -23.51
C GLN A 384 -12.43 4.62 -23.18
N VAL A 385 -12.94 4.69 -21.94
CA VAL A 385 -13.64 5.89 -21.45
C VAL A 385 -12.70 6.75 -20.64
N ARG A 386 -12.57 8.02 -21.04
CA ARG A 386 -11.71 9.02 -20.41
C ARG A 386 -12.50 10.25 -20.00
N ARG A 387 -11.92 11.00 -19.08
CA ARG A 387 -12.35 12.38 -18.78
C ARG A 387 -11.23 13.32 -19.14
N ALA A 388 -11.52 14.34 -19.94
CA ALA A 388 -10.53 15.33 -20.34
C ALA A 388 -10.18 16.26 -19.17
N ASP A 389 -11.16 16.65 -18.36
CA ASP A 389 -10.92 17.47 -17.17
C ASP A 389 -10.40 16.61 -16.00
N LYS A 390 -9.07 16.48 -15.92
CA LYS A 390 -8.40 15.70 -14.86
C LYS A 390 -8.52 16.30 -13.48
N VAL A 391 -8.64 17.62 -13.37
CA VAL A 391 -8.79 18.29 -12.07
C VAL A 391 -10.14 17.96 -11.48
N ASP A 392 -11.20 18.10 -12.27
CA ASP A 392 -12.54 17.73 -11.81
C ASP A 392 -12.69 16.21 -11.62
N GLN A 393 -11.99 15.39 -12.40
CA GLN A 393 -11.92 13.96 -12.17
C GLN A 393 -11.28 13.66 -10.80
N ALA A 394 -10.16 14.31 -10.49
CA ALA A 394 -9.40 14.13 -9.26
C ALA A 394 -10.16 14.56 -8.02
N ILE A 395 -10.80 15.74 -8.05
CA ILE A 395 -11.67 16.21 -6.96
C ILE A 395 -12.79 15.21 -6.74
N SER A 396 -13.42 14.76 -7.82
CA SER A 396 -14.51 13.80 -7.73
C SER A 396 -14.06 12.43 -7.20
N PHE A 397 -12.86 11.98 -7.53
CA PHE A 397 -12.26 10.74 -7.05
C PHE A 397 -11.84 10.84 -5.59
N TRP A 398 -11.21 11.95 -5.20
CA TRP A 398 -10.91 12.27 -3.81
C TRP A 398 -12.18 12.28 -2.95
N ARG A 399 -13.25 12.95 -3.39
CA ARG A 399 -14.54 12.96 -2.66
C ARG A 399 -15.11 11.55 -2.49
N ALA A 400 -15.10 10.73 -3.53
CA ALA A 400 -15.59 9.36 -3.47
C ALA A 400 -14.78 8.49 -2.50
N LYS A 401 -13.44 8.61 -2.53
CA LYS A 401 -12.52 7.85 -1.67
C LYS A 401 -12.69 8.18 -0.18
N ASN A 402 -12.86 9.47 0.14
CA ASN A 402 -12.95 9.93 1.54
C ASN A 402 -14.35 9.80 2.12
N SER A 403 -15.39 9.87 1.31
CA SER A 403 -16.77 9.67 1.76
C SER A 403 -17.23 8.21 1.73
N GLY A 404 -16.50 7.33 1.04
CA GLY A 404 -16.94 5.96 0.72
C GLY A 404 -18.11 5.89 -0.26
N ARG A 405 -18.55 7.02 -0.85
CA ARG A 405 -19.72 7.09 -1.75
C ARG A 405 -19.26 7.17 -3.21
N TRP A 406 -19.35 6.04 -3.91
CA TRP A 406 -18.89 5.91 -5.30
C TRP A 406 -19.98 6.20 -6.35
N HIS A 407 -21.24 5.98 -5.98
CA HIS A 407 -22.42 6.23 -6.82
C HIS A 407 -23.50 7.01 -6.04
N VAL A 408 -24.13 7.98 -6.69
CA VAL A 408 -25.29 8.70 -6.16
C VAL A 408 -26.51 8.39 -7.03
N TYR A 409 -27.40 7.53 -6.54
CA TYR A 409 -28.68 7.23 -7.17
C TYR A 409 -29.80 7.96 -6.43
N ALA A 410 -30.53 8.80 -7.17
CA ALA A 410 -31.83 9.40 -6.88
C ALA A 410 -32.13 10.14 -5.56
N GLN A 411 -31.36 10.03 -4.46
CA GLN A 411 -31.55 10.90 -3.27
C GLN A 411 -30.33 10.87 -2.31
N GLY A 412 -29.74 12.04 -2.06
CA GLY A 412 -28.62 12.26 -1.13
C GLY A 412 -27.65 13.32 -1.65
N ALA A 413 -27.30 14.31 -0.82
CA ALA A 413 -26.18 15.20 -1.13
C ALA A 413 -24.85 14.46 -0.94
N GLU A 414 -23.87 14.69 -1.82
CA GLU A 414 -22.49 14.28 -1.51
C GLU A 414 -22.04 15.07 -0.26
N PRO A 415 -21.42 14.42 0.74
CA PRO A 415 -20.95 15.13 1.92
C PRO A 415 -19.91 16.20 1.51
N GLU A 416 -20.00 17.36 2.15
CA GLU A 416 -18.92 18.34 2.11
C GLU A 416 -17.76 17.79 2.94
N LEU A 417 -16.56 17.77 2.35
CA LEU A 417 -15.36 17.19 2.93
C LEU A 417 -14.34 18.29 3.07
N ASP A 418 -13.68 18.41 4.22
CA ASP A 418 -12.67 19.44 4.41
C ASP A 418 -11.63 19.40 3.29
N TYR A 419 -11.46 20.53 2.61
CA TYR A 419 -10.56 20.65 1.47
C TYR A 419 -9.14 20.23 1.85
N ASP A 420 -8.60 19.28 1.11
CA ASP A 420 -7.22 18.82 1.24
C ASP A 420 -6.51 18.91 -0.12
N PHE A 421 -5.71 19.97 -0.28
CA PHE A 421 -4.92 20.21 -1.48
C PHE A 421 -4.01 19.02 -1.84
N LYS A 422 -3.37 18.40 -0.85
CA LYS A 422 -2.41 17.32 -1.08
C LYS A 422 -3.12 16.04 -1.50
N ALA A 423 -4.23 15.71 -0.85
CA ALA A 423 -5.01 14.53 -1.21
C ALA A 423 -5.68 14.66 -2.59
N ILE A 424 -6.15 15.86 -2.98
CA ILE A 424 -6.65 16.11 -4.34
C ILE A 424 -5.50 16.00 -5.38
N ARG A 425 -4.30 16.50 -5.06
CA ARG A 425 -3.12 16.34 -5.92
C ARG A 425 -2.67 14.88 -6.06
N GLU A 426 -2.73 14.10 -4.98
CA GLU A 426 -2.44 12.66 -5.01
C GLU A 426 -3.49 11.91 -5.85
N ALA A 427 -4.77 12.27 -5.72
CA ALA A 427 -5.84 11.74 -6.57
C ALA A 427 -5.62 12.08 -8.05
N LEU A 428 -5.17 13.30 -8.37
CA LEU A 428 -4.81 13.71 -9.73
C LEU A 428 -3.68 12.85 -10.30
N HIS A 429 -2.60 12.69 -9.54
CA HIS A 429 -1.47 11.85 -9.95
C HIS A 429 -1.89 10.39 -10.17
N GLU A 430 -2.71 9.83 -9.28
CA GLU A 430 -3.20 8.45 -9.37
C GLU A 430 -4.02 8.25 -10.66
N ILE A 431 -4.93 9.18 -11.00
CA ILE A 431 -5.73 9.11 -12.23
C ILE A 431 -4.86 9.24 -13.48
N GLU A 432 -3.93 10.20 -13.50
CA GLU A 432 -3.06 10.43 -14.66
C GLU A 432 -2.13 9.24 -14.91
N LEU A 433 -1.59 8.65 -13.83
CA LEU A 433 -0.79 7.43 -13.92
C LEU A 433 -1.62 6.27 -14.50
N HIS A 434 -2.83 6.06 -14.00
CA HIS A 434 -3.68 4.97 -14.48
C HIS A 434 -4.09 5.16 -15.96
N ASP A 435 -4.36 6.39 -16.41
CA ASP A 435 -4.62 6.68 -17.82
C ASP A 435 -3.38 6.38 -18.69
N ARG A 436 -2.19 6.79 -18.24
CA ARG A 436 -0.93 6.51 -18.95
C ARG A 436 -0.66 5.01 -19.04
N LEU A 437 -0.99 4.26 -18.00
CA LEU A 437 -0.78 2.82 -17.95
C LEU A 437 -1.76 2.07 -18.86
N TRP A 438 -3.01 2.54 -19.00
CA TRP A 438 -3.90 2.04 -20.05
C TRP A 438 -3.35 2.29 -21.46
N ASP A 439 -2.84 3.50 -21.74
CA ASP A 439 -2.18 3.78 -23.04
C ASP A 439 -1.03 2.81 -23.30
N ASP A 440 -0.19 2.58 -22.29
CA ASP A 440 0.94 1.67 -22.38
C ASP A 440 0.49 0.23 -22.65
N PHE A 441 -0.54 -0.25 -21.94
CA PHE A 441 -1.11 -1.57 -22.14
C PHE A 441 -1.64 -1.74 -23.57
N PHE A 442 -2.44 -0.81 -24.07
CA PHE A 442 -2.99 -0.89 -25.43
C PHE A 442 -1.90 -0.86 -26.49
N ALA A 443 -0.91 0.02 -26.34
CA ALA A 443 0.24 0.08 -27.23
C ALA A 443 1.05 -1.24 -27.23
N CYS A 444 1.34 -1.80 -26.05
CA CYS A 444 2.09 -3.05 -25.94
C CYS A 444 1.28 -4.26 -26.42
N ALA A 445 -0.05 -4.23 -26.31
CA ALA A 445 -0.94 -5.29 -26.77
C ALA A 445 -1.28 -5.18 -28.27
N GLY A 446 -0.92 -4.09 -28.93
CA GLY A 446 -1.31 -3.83 -30.32
C GLY A 446 -2.81 -3.59 -30.50
N ILE A 447 -3.47 -3.04 -29.47
CA ILE A 447 -4.91 -2.80 -29.44
C ILE A 447 -5.17 -1.33 -29.73
N MET A 448 -6.09 -1.06 -30.64
CA MET A 448 -6.64 0.27 -30.86
C MET A 448 -8.04 0.32 -30.23
N PRO A 449 -8.20 0.86 -29.02
CA PRO A 449 -9.51 0.94 -28.39
C PRO A 449 -10.35 2.03 -29.06
N PHE A 450 -11.67 1.85 -29.03
CA PHE A 450 -12.60 2.92 -29.36
C PHE A 450 -12.63 3.93 -28.21
N HIS A 451 -12.18 5.16 -28.47
CA HIS A 451 -12.11 6.20 -27.46
C HIS A 451 -13.42 6.93 -27.30
N VAL A 452 -13.82 7.13 -26.05
CA VAL A 452 -14.96 7.97 -25.68
C VAL A 452 -14.52 8.90 -24.56
N THR A 453 -14.69 10.20 -24.75
CA THR A 453 -14.56 11.14 -23.62
C THR A 453 -15.92 11.38 -22.98
N TYR A 454 -15.91 11.57 -21.67
CA TYR A 454 -17.10 11.96 -20.91
C TYR A 454 -17.69 13.27 -21.45
N GLU A 455 -16.84 14.22 -21.81
CA GLU A 455 -17.25 15.53 -22.32
C GLU A 455 -17.96 15.44 -23.68
N GLU A 456 -17.49 14.60 -24.61
CA GLU A 456 -18.17 14.35 -25.88
C GLU A 456 -19.50 13.63 -25.68
N MET A 457 -19.53 12.63 -24.78
CA MET A 457 -20.75 11.91 -24.46
C MET A 457 -21.77 12.81 -23.77
N GLU A 458 -21.33 13.75 -22.93
CA GLU A 458 -22.21 14.72 -22.26
C GLU A 458 -22.74 15.78 -23.23
N ALA A 459 -21.88 16.31 -24.11
CA ALA A 459 -22.23 17.41 -25.01
C ALA A 459 -23.24 17.00 -26.10
N ASP A 460 -23.05 15.81 -26.69
CA ASP A 460 -23.97 15.24 -27.67
C ASP A 460 -24.12 13.73 -27.47
N PRO A 461 -24.98 13.30 -26.53
CA PRO A 461 -25.22 11.89 -26.28
C PRO A 461 -25.73 11.15 -27.51
N ALA A 462 -26.50 11.81 -28.39
CA ALA A 462 -27.08 11.16 -29.57
C ALA A 462 -26.00 10.77 -30.58
N ALA A 463 -25.14 11.71 -30.96
CA ALA A 463 -24.06 11.45 -31.89
C ALA A 463 -23.02 10.49 -31.30
N SER A 464 -22.65 10.67 -30.03
CA SER A 464 -21.66 9.83 -29.35
C SER A 464 -22.16 8.40 -29.15
N MET A 465 -23.42 8.20 -28.76
CA MET A 465 -24.03 6.86 -28.70
C MET A 465 -24.19 6.25 -30.09
N GLY A 466 -24.54 7.03 -31.12
CA GLY A 466 -24.63 6.51 -32.49
C GLY A 466 -23.31 5.91 -32.98
N ARG A 467 -22.18 6.60 -32.77
CA ARG A 467 -20.85 6.08 -33.11
C ARG A 467 -20.49 4.84 -32.28
N LEU A 468 -20.73 4.90 -30.97
CA LEU A 468 -20.37 3.82 -30.06
C LEU A 468 -21.20 2.54 -30.29
N LEU A 469 -22.50 2.67 -30.54
CA LEU A 469 -23.36 1.54 -30.88
C LEU A 469 -22.98 0.95 -32.25
N GLY A 470 -22.67 1.81 -33.23
CA GLY A 470 -22.16 1.39 -34.54
C GLY A 470 -20.86 0.59 -34.43
N GLU A 471 -19.90 1.06 -33.63
CA GLU A 471 -18.66 0.36 -33.35
C GLU A 471 -18.91 -1.02 -32.70
N LEU A 472 -19.84 -1.10 -31.76
CA LEU A 472 -20.21 -2.34 -31.07
C LEU A 472 -21.11 -3.27 -31.92
N GLY A 473 -21.47 -2.86 -33.14
CA GLY A 473 -22.37 -3.61 -34.03
C GLY A 473 -23.82 -3.68 -33.54
N LEU A 474 -24.24 -2.76 -32.67
CA LEU A 474 -25.59 -2.71 -32.10
C LEU A 474 -26.48 -1.81 -32.95
N SER A 475 -27.51 -2.38 -33.56
CA SER A 475 -28.52 -1.64 -34.32
C SER A 475 -29.73 -1.31 -33.44
N VAL A 476 -29.73 -0.13 -32.82
CA VAL A 476 -30.82 0.35 -31.97
C VAL A 476 -31.59 1.46 -32.69
N ALA A 477 -32.86 1.21 -33.03
CA ALA A 477 -33.70 2.14 -33.81
C ALA A 477 -33.98 3.47 -33.08
N ALA A 478 -34.11 3.42 -31.76
CA ALA A 478 -34.33 4.58 -30.90
C ALA A 478 -33.49 4.43 -29.62
N PRO A 479 -32.23 4.89 -29.62
CA PRO A 479 -31.34 4.67 -28.48
C PRO A 479 -31.78 5.46 -27.25
N VAL A 480 -31.64 4.85 -26.07
CA VAL A 480 -31.81 5.51 -24.78
C VAL A 480 -30.63 6.45 -24.55
N LEU A 481 -30.89 7.75 -24.44
CA LEU A 481 -29.84 8.78 -24.31
C LEU A 481 -29.73 9.37 -22.89
N ARG A 482 -30.56 8.89 -21.96
CA ARG A 482 -30.60 9.40 -20.58
C ARG A 482 -30.75 8.25 -19.60
N VAL A 483 -30.01 8.33 -18.50
CA VAL A 483 -30.08 7.41 -17.36
C VAL A 483 -30.27 8.19 -16.07
N SER A 484 -30.75 7.52 -15.02
CA SER A 484 -31.04 8.12 -13.71
C SER A 484 -29.80 8.55 -12.90
N LEU A 485 -28.60 8.34 -13.44
CA LEU A 485 -27.34 8.75 -12.82
C LEU A 485 -27.24 10.29 -12.80
N ARG A 486 -27.18 10.87 -11.60
CA ARG A 486 -27.07 12.32 -11.44
C ARG A 486 -25.64 12.80 -11.75
N ARG A 487 -25.52 13.92 -12.45
CA ARG A 487 -24.26 14.67 -12.54
C ARG A 487 -23.83 15.10 -11.13
N GLN A 488 -22.66 14.63 -10.70
CA GLN A 488 -22.12 14.89 -9.35
C GLN A 488 -21.36 16.22 -9.25
N ARG A 489 -21.22 16.98 -10.35
CA ARG A 489 -20.68 18.34 -10.32
C ARG A 489 -21.71 19.26 -9.65
N ASP A 490 -21.42 19.66 -8.42
CA ASP A 490 -22.21 20.58 -7.60
C ASP A 490 -21.45 21.91 -7.36
N ALA A 491 -22.12 22.89 -6.74
CA ALA A 491 -21.48 24.17 -6.40
C ALA A 491 -20.24 23.99 -5.50
N TYR A 492 -20.24 22.95 -4.67
CA TYR A 492 -19.12 22.61 -3.81
C TYR A 492 -17.89 22.14 -4.61
N SER A 493 -18.08 21.29 -5.61
CA SER A 493 -17.03 20.84 -6.52
C SER A 493 -16.35 22.02 -7.23
N ALA A 494 -17.13 23.02 -7.64
CA ALA A 494 -16.60 24.24 -8.26
C ALA A 494 -15.74 25.06 -7.28
N THR A 495 -16.17 25.20 -6.02
CA THR A 495 -15.39 25.85 -4.96
C THR A 495 -14.07 25.12 -4.70
N LEU A 496 -14.10 23.78 -4.61
CA LEU A 496 -12.91 22.96 -4.43
C LEU A 496 -11.93 23.13 -5.61
N ARG A 497 -12.46 23.20 -6.84
CA ARG A 497 -11.66 23.39 -8.06
C ARG A 497 -10.93 24.73 -8.07
N GLU A 498 -11.65 25.82 -7.84
CA GLU A 498 -11.04 27.16 -7.81
C GLU A 498 -9.99 27.26 -6.72
N ARG A 499 -10.26 26.69 -5.53
CA ARG A 499 -9.29 26.65 -4.44
C ARG A 499 -8.06 25.80 -4.81
N PHE A 500 -8.26 24.62 -5.38
CA PHE A 500 -7.19 23.72 -5.80
C PHE A 500 -6.26 24.35 -6.83
N LEU A 501 -6.82 24.94 -7.89
CA LEU A 501 -6.03 25.62 -8.92
C LEU A 501 -5.31 26.85 -8.35
N GLY A 502 -5.99 27.64 -7.51
CA GLY A 502 -5.40 28.81 -6.86
C GLY A 502 -4.23 28.47 -5.93
N ASP A 503 -4.28 27.33 -5.24
CA ASP A 503 -3.16 26.83 -4.43
C ASP A 503 -2.01 26.31 -5.32
N PHE A 504 -2.33 25.65 -6.45
CA PHE A 504 -1.32 25.15 -7.39
C PHE A 504 -0.48 26.26 -8.03
N TYR A 505 -1.08 27.43 -8.31
CA TYR A 505 -0.36 28.61 -8.82
C TYR A 505 0.53 29.30 -7.77
N ARG A 506 0.41 28.93 -6.48
CA ARG A 506 1.17 29.52 -5.37
C ARG A 506 2.32 28.63 -4.88
N LEU A 507 2.47 27.44 -5.47
CA LEU A 507 3.66 26.60 -5.34
C LEU A 507 4.77 27.11 -6.28
#